data_AF-A0A2H6GV13-F1
#
_entry.id   AF-A0A2H6GV13-F1
#
_cell.length_a   1.000
_cell.length_b   1.000
_cell.length_c   1.000
_cell.angle_alpha   90.00
_cell.angle_beta   90.00
_cell.angle_gamma   90.00
#
_symmetry.space_group_name_H-M   'P 1'
#
loop_
_entity.id
_entity.type
_entity.pdbx_description
1 polymer ?
#
loop_
_entity_poly.entity_id
_entity_poly.type
_entity_poly.pdbx_seq_one_letter_code
_entity_poly.pdbx_strand_id
1 'polypeptide(L)'
;MVPEDFLEFSKKFESGFLYWIEDDRPLMIRADFQITGEKIDVTPRKSSFIKAPTPGLSVTLLFANPYYTEQCEMGIVKGELKAGGEEGSLEIVAHDIMWTFSFDLDKYPERLVKRWRK
;
A
#
# COMPACT_ATOMS: atom_id res chain seq x y z
N MET A 1 -6.34 13.96 7.52
CA MET A 1 -7.72 13.43 7.45
C MET A 1 -7.83 12.66 6.15
N VAL A 2 -8.24 11.40 6.21
CA VAL A 2 -8.32 10.51 5.03
C VAL A 2 -9.61 10.82 4.26
N PRO A 3 -9.58 10.96 2.92
CA PRO A 3 -10.80 11.20 2.13
C PRO A 3 -11.84 10.08 2.31
N GLU A 4 -13.12 10.41 2.46
CA GLU A 4 -14.19 9.43 2.67
C GLU A 4 -14.30 8.43 1.51
N ASP A 5 -14.18 8.90 0.26
CA ASP A 5 -14.18 8.04 -0.93
C ASP A 5 -13.02 7.04 -0.92
N PHE A 6 -11.85 7.47 -0.44
CA PHE A 6 -10.69 6.61 -0.30
C PHE A 6 -10.87 5.62 0.85
N LEU A 7 -11.50 6.04 1.96
CA LEU A 7 -11.83 5.15 3.06
C LEU A 7 -12.74 4.02 2.59
N GLU A 8 -13.82 4.35 1.87
CA GLU A 8 -14.74 3.34 1.33
C GLU A 8 -14.04 2.42 0.31
N PHE A 9 -13.21 2.99 -0.55
CA PHE A 9 -12.37 2.24 -1.48
C PHE A 9 -11.44 1.25 -0.74
N SER A 10 -10.78 1.70 0.32
CA SER A 10 -9.77 0.91 1.04
C SER A 10 -10.34 -0.32 1.76
N LYS A 11 -11.63 -0.30 2.13
CA LYS A 11 -12.32 -1.42 2.81
C LYS A 11 -12.35 -2.72 1.99
N LYS A 12 -12.12 -2.64 0.68
CA LYS A 12 -12.05 -3.81 -0.21
C LYS A 12 -10.74 -4.59 -0.06
N PHE A 13 -9.77 -4.06 0.68
CA PHE A 13 -8.40 -4.58 0.76
C PHE A 13 -8.01 -4.84 2.21
N GLU A 14 -7.37 -5.98 2.45
CA GLU A 14 -6.89 -6.37 3.79
C GLU A 14 -5.36 -6.31 3.91
N SER A 15 -4.66 -6.36 2.76
CA SER A 15 -3.20 -6.41 2.73
C SER A 15 -2.63 -5.69 1.52
N GLY A 16 -1.41 -5.19 1.68
CA GLY A 16 -0.66 -4.49 0.65
C GLY A 16 0.84 -4.69 0.80
N PHE A 17 1.60 -3.84 0.15
CA PHE A 17 3.05 -3.78 0.20
C PHE A 17 3.48 -2.45 0.78
N LEU A 18 4.30 -2.51 1.83
CA LEU A 18 4.99 -1.36 2.39
C LEU A 18 6.35 -1.27 1.73
N TYR A 19 6.62 -0.14 1.08
CA TYR A 19 7.84 0.16 0.33
C TYR A 19 8.60 1.32 0.99
N TRP A 20 9.92 1.24 1.02
CA TRP A 20 10.80 2.30 1.49
C TRP A 20 12.19 2.21 0.84
N ILE A 21 13.01 3.22 1.06
CA ILE A 21 14.42 3.22 0.64
C ILE A 21 15.29 3.23 1.90
N GLU A 22 16.24 2.31 1.96
CA GLU A 22 17.25 2.23 3.03
C GLU A 22 18.61 2.02 2.36
N ASP A 23 19.61 2.85 2.71
CA ASP A 23 20.97 2.80 2.12
C ASP A 23 20.97 2.75 0.57
N ASP A 24 20.18 3.64 -0.06
CA ASP A 24 19.95 3.71 -1.52
C ASP A 24 19.36 2.44 -2.16
N ARG A 25 18.83 1.51 -1.34
CA ARG A 25 18.20 0.29 -1.82
C ARG A 25 16.68 0.33 -1.62
N PRO A 26 15.90 0.04 -2.68
CA PRO A 26 14.47 -0.14 -2.54
C PRO A 26 14.18 -1.43 -1.77
N LEU A 27 13.42 -1.33 -0.69
CA LEU A 27 12.94 -2.45 0.11
C LEU A 27 11.43 -2.50 0.09
N MET A 28 10.89 -3.70 0.18
CA MET A 28 9.45 -3.95 0.15
C MET A 28 9.10 -5.14 1.03
N ILE A 29 8.05 -5.00 1.82
CA ILE A 29 7.49 -6.09 2.63
C ILE A 29 5.98 -6.11 2.50
N ARG A 30 5.39 -7.30 2.56
CA ARG A 30 3.93 -7.41 2.65
C ARG A 30 3.48 -6.95 4.04
N ALA A 31 2.42 -6.16 4.10
CA ALA A 31 1.84 -5.69 5.35
C ALA A 31 0.32 -5.85 5.31
N ASP A 32 -0.25 -6.20 6.45
CA ASP A 32 -1.67 -6.02 6.70
C ASP A 32 -1.90 -4.57 7.12
N PHE A 33 -3.08 -4.01 6.83
CA PHE A 33 -3.36 -2.62 7.17
C PHE A 33 -4.82 -2.39 7.54
N GLN A 34 -5.04 -1.32 8.29
CA GLN A 34 -6.37 -0.80 8.60
C GLN A 34 -6.37 0.71 8.42
N ILE A 35 -7.21 1.21 7.53
CA ILE A 35 -7.39 2.63 7.28
C ILE A 35 -8.70 3.07 7.93
N THR A 36 -8.63 4.09 8.77
CA THR A 36 -9.79 4.79 9.36
C THR A 36 -9.76 6.26 8.92
N GLY A 37 -10.81 7.03 9.23
CA GLY A 37 -10.81 8.48 8.97
C GLY A 37 -9.71 9.23 9.72
N GLU A 38 -9.20 8.63 10.80
CA GLU A 38 -8.24 9.23 11.73
C GLU A 38 -6.80 8.77 11.50
N LYS A 39 -6.60 7.47 11.21
CA LYS A 39 -5.28 6.85 11.17
C LYS A 39 -5.14 5.75 10.11
N ILE A 40 -3.89 5.44 9.77
CA ILE A 40 -3.52 4.37 8.85
C ILE A 40 -2.55 3.45 9.59
N ASP A 41 -3.07 2.36 10.15
CA ASP A 41 -2.27 1.37 10.84
C ASP A 41 -1.74 0.34 9.85
N VAL A 42 -0.47 -0.03 10.00
CA VAL A 42 0.18 -1.08 9.20
C VAL A 42 0.93 -2.07 10.09
N THR A 43 0.80 -3.34 9.75
CA THR A 43 1.44 -4.45 10.44
C THR A 43 2.28 -5.23 9.42
N PRO A 44 3.61 -4.99 9.36
CA PRO A 44 4.49 -5.73 8.48
C PRO A 44 4.44 -7.22 8.80
N ARG A 45 4.19 -8.06 7.79
CA ARG A 45 4.25 -9.50 7.96
C ARG A 45 5.70 -9.93 8.15
N LYS A 46 5.96 -10.84 9.10
CA LYS A 46 7.31 -11.34 9.38
C LYS A 46 7.95 -11.89 8.09
N SER A 47 9.15 -11.39 7.79
CA SER A 47 10.01 -11.86 6.70
C SER A 47 11.34 -12.32 7.28
N SER A 48 11.89 -13.43 6.77
CA SER A 48 13.21 -13.92 7.16
C SER A 48 14.37 -13.11 6.57
N PHE A 49 14.10 -12.29 5.55
CA PHE A 49 15.13 -11.61 4.76
C PHE A 49 15.15 -10.09 4.93
N ILE A 50 14.02 -9.51 5.33
CA ILE A 50 13.83 -8.06 5.37
C ILE A 50 13.29 -7.70 6.76
N LYS A 51 13.97 -6.79 7.45
CA LYS A 51 13.49 -6.24 8.72
C LYS A 51 12.35 -5.26 8.45
N ALA A 52 11.42 -5.15 9.39
CA ALA A 52 10.38 -4.13 9.33
C ALA A 52 11.02 -2.72 9.35
N PRO A 53 10.46 -1.74 8.62
CA PRO A 53 10.97 -0.38 8.64
C PRO A 53 10.83 0.24 10.04
N THR A 54 11.77 1.09 10.42
CA THR A 54 11.75 1.82 11.69
C THR A 54 10.95 3.13 11.58
N PRO A 55 10.40 3.65 12.69
CA PRO A 55 9.81 4.99 12.73
C PRO A 55 10.76 6.07 12.19
N GLY A 56 10.20 7.10 11.56
CA GLY A 56 10.92 8.21 10.92
C GLY A 56 11.27 7.98 9.44
N LEU A 57 11.04 6.78 8.90
CA LEU A 57 11.25 6.51 7.48
C LEU A 57 10.09 7.02 6.62
N SER A 58 10.44 7.55 5.45
CA SER A 58 9.48 7.80 4.37
C SER A 58 9.08 6.47 3.74
N VAL A 59 7.78 6.19 3.72
CA VAL A 59 7.22 4.93 3.25
C VAL A 59 6.11 5.15 2.24
N THR A 60 5.85 4.12 1.45
CA THR A 60 4.70 4.03 0.55
C THR A 60 3.96 2.72 0.82
N LEU A 61 2.69 2.79 1.23
CA LEU A 61 1.79 1.65 1.26
C LEU A 61 1.06 1.57 -0.08
N LEU A 62 1.18 0.42 -0.74
CA LEU A 62 0.53 0.13 -2.02
C LEU A 62 -0.36 -1.09 -1.88
N PHE A 63 -1.62 -0.99 -2.29
CA PHE A 63 -2.56 -2.11 -2.30
C PHE A 63 -3.43 -2.08 -3.55
N ALA A 64 -3.72 -3.25 -4.08
CA ALA A 64 -4.46 -3.42 -5.32
C ALA A 64 -5.26 -4.72 -5.31
N ASN A 65 -6.29 -4.81 -6.14
CA ASN A 65 -7.17 -5.98 -6.16
C ASN A 65 -6.45 -7.15 -6.86
N PRO A 66 -6.37 -8.34 -6.25
CA PRO A 66 -5.82 -9.51 -6.93
C PRO A 66 -6.73 -10.02 -8.07
N TYR A 67 -8.02 -9.70 -8.05
CA TYR A 67 -8.96 -10.10 -9.09
C TYR A 67 -8.88 -9.11 -10.24
N TYR A 68 -8.07 -9.48 -11.24
CA TYR A 68 -7.87 -8.80 -12.53
C TYR A 68 -9.13 -8.78 -13.42
N THR A 69 -10.31 -8.62 -12.83
CA THR A 69 -11.59 -8.51 -13.51
C THR A 69 -11.73 -7.10 -14.05
N GLU A 70 -11.21 -6.86 -15.26
CA GLU A 70 -11.47 -5.72 -16.16
C GLU A 70 -11.11 -4.29 -15.65
N GLN A 71 -11.01 -4.07 -14.34
CA GLN A 71 -10.70 -2.80 -13.69
C GLN A 71 -9.65 -3.04 -12.60
N CYS A 72 -8.41 -2.66 -12.86
CA CYS A 72 -7.39 -2.63 -11.81
C CYS A 72 -7.67 -1.44 -10.88
N GLU A 73 -8.03 -1.74 -9.65
CA GLU A 73 -8.17 -0.79 -8.55
C GLU A 73 -6.87 -0.78 -7.74
N MET A 74 -6.31 0.41 -7.51
CA MET A 74 -5.07 0.58 -6.75
C MET A 74 -5.18 1.79 -5.82
N GLY A 75 -4.72 1.60 -4.58
CA GLY A 75 -4.50 2.65 -3.60
C GLY A 75 -3.02 2.80 -3.28
N ILE A 76 -2.58 4.05 -3.16
CA ILE A 76 -1.23 4.44 -2.78
C ILE A 76 -1.34 5.46 -1.65
N VAL A 77 -0.66 5.19 -0.55
CA VAL A 77 -0.47 6.12 0.56
C VAL A 77 1.01 6.36 0.72
N LYS A 78 1.46 7.60 0.58
CA LYS A 78 2.82 7.99 0.92
C LYS A 78 2.79 8.78 2.21
N GLY A 79 3.75 8.52 3.08
CA GLY A 79 3.81 9.19 4.36
C GLY A 79 5.08 8.87 5.13
N GLU A 80 5.11 9.34 6.36
CA GLU A 80 6.15 9.01 7.32
C GLU A 80 5.64 7.95 8.30
N LEU A 81 6.48 6.97 8.60
CA LEU A 81 6.18 5.91 9.54
C LEU A 81 6.37 6.40 10.99
N LYS A 82 5.40 6.16 11.86
CA LYS A 82 5.50 6.40 13.31
C LYS A 82 5.34 5.09 14.08
N ALA A 83 5.84 5.10 15.32
CA ALA A 83 5.53 4.02 16.25
C ALA A 83 4.01 4.00 16.49
N GLY A 84 3.38 2.85 16.29
CA GLY A 84 1.96 2.66 16.56
C GLY A 84 1.68 2.55 18.07
N GLY A 85 0.40 2.47 18.41
CA GLY A 85 -0.06 2.34 19.80
C GLY A 85 0.15 0.96 20.42
N GLU A 86 0.44 -0.07 19.61
CA GLU A 86 0.63 -1.46 20.06
C GLU A 86 2.03 -1.97 19.70
N GLU A 87 2.55 -2.94 20.46
CA GLU A 87 3.89 -3.49 20.26
C GLU A 87 4.00 -4.20 18.90
N GLY A 88 4.74 -3.58 17.97
CA GLY A 88 4.92 -4.07 16.60
C GLY A 88 3.93 -3.50 15.57
N SER A 89 2.98 -2.65 15.97
CA SER A 89 2.16 -1.88 15.04
C SER A 89 2.83 -0.55 14.69
N LEU A 90 2.64 -0.11 13.45
CA LEU A 90 3.20 1.12 12.91
C LEU A 90 2.06 1.96 12.33
N GLU A 91 2.21 3.28 12.37
CA GLU A 91 1.24 4.21 11.82
C GLU A 91 1.86 4.97 10.65
N ILE A 92 1.11 5.15 9.55
CA ILE A 92 1.53 6.03 8.44
C ILE A 92 0.84 7.37 8.60
N VAL A 93 1.64 8.41 8.83
CA VAL A 93 1.18 9.79 8.70
C VAL A 93 1.21 10.18 7.23
N ALA A 94 0.06 10.08 6.58
CA ALA A 94 -0.06 10.32 5.15
C ALA A 94 0.21 11.79 4.78
N HIS A 95 1.06 11.99 3.78
CA HIS A 95 1.29 13.28 3.11
C HIS A 95 0.63 13.32 1.73
N ASP A 96 0.49 12.16 1.08
CA ASP A 96 -0.09 12.01 -0.25
C ASP A 96 -0.91 10.72 -0.28
N ILE A 97 -2.14 10.81 -0.81
CA ILE A 97 -3.06 9.70 -0.97
C ILE A 97 -3.57 9.75 -2.40
N MET A 98 -3.32 8.68 -3.15
CA MET A 98 -3.75 8.53 -4.53
C MET A 98 -4.51 7.22 -4.66
N TRP A 99 -5.62 7.24 -5.40
CA TRP A 99 -6.31 6.01 -5.78
C TRP A 99 -6.86 6.14 -7.18
N THR A 100 -6.88 5.02 -7.89
CA THR A 100 -7.39 4.97 -9.25
C THR A 100 -8.46 3.89 -9.35
N PHE A 101 -9.62 4.30 -9.87
CA PHE A 101 -10.60 3.39 -10.42
C PHE A 101 -10.29 3.24 -11.92
N SER A 102 -9.93 2.05 -12.35
CA SER A 102 -9.59 1.68 -13.73
C SER A 102 -8.15 1.95 -14.20
N PHE A 103 -7.41 0.85 -14.34
CA PHE A 103 -6.83 0.56 -15.65
C PHE A 103 -7.84 -0.27 -16.42
N ASP A 104 -8.45 0.33 -17.44
CA ASP A 104 -9.19 -0.42 -18.46
C ASP A 104 -8.15 -1.18 -19.31
N LEU A 105 -7.96 -2.46 -19.00
CA LEU A 105 -6.96 -3.30 -19.66
C LEU A 105 -7.27 -3.48 -21.17
N ASP A 106 -8.52 -3.29 -21.59
CA ASP A 106 -8.93 -3.37 -22.99
C ASP A 106 -8.41 -2.19 -23.82
N LYS A 107 -8.01 -1.09 -23.16
CA LYS A 107 -7.38 0.06 -23.82
C LYS A 107 -5.87 -0.07 -23.99
N TYR A 108 -5.25 -1.10 -23.42
CA TYR A 108 -3.81 -1.31 -23.50
C TYR A 108 -3.46 -2.47 -24.45
N PRO A 109 -2.33 -2.38 -25.19
CA PRO A 109 -1.88 -3.48 -26.04
C PRO A 109 -1.78 -4.79 -25.26
N GLU A 110 -2.39 -5.86 -25.78
CA GLU A 110 -2.50 -7.17 -25.15
C GLU A 110 -1.14 -7.72 -24.65
N ARG A 111 -0.04 -7.33 -25.31
CA ARG A 111 1.34 -7.67 -24.93
C ARG A 111 1.78 -7.08 -23.58
N LEU A 112 1.38 -5.85 -23.27
CA LEU A 112 1.66 -5.20 -21.99
C LEU A 112 0.87 -5.88 -20.87
N VAL A 113 -0.43 -6.12 -21.11
CA VAL A 113 -1.32 -6.82 -20.17
C VAL A 113 -0.77 -8.22 -19.84
N LYS A 114 -0.35 -8.99 -20.86
CA LYS A 114 0.26 -10.33 -20.68
C LYS A 114 1.56 -10.32 -19.89
N ARG A 115 2.41 -9.29 -20.05
CA ARG A 115 3.69 -9.16 -19.34
C ARG A 115 3.49 -8.78 -17.87
N TRP A 116 2.44 -8.02 -17.57
CA TRP A 116 2.12 -7.56 -16.22
C TRP A 116 1.39 -8.63 -15.39
N ARG A 117 0.62 -9.51 -16.06
CA ARG A 117 -0.02 -10.70 -15.45
C ARG A 117 0.96 -11.83 -15.09
N LYS A 118 2.18 -11.82 -15.65
CA LYS A 118 3.23 -12.81 -15.38
C LYS A 118 4.16 -12.29 -14.30
#